data_AF-A0A914E0J6-F1
#
_entry.id   AF-A0A914E0J6-F1
#
_cell.length_a   1.000
_cell.length_b   1.000
_cell.length_c   1.000
_cell.angle_alpha   90.00
_cell.angle_beta   90.00
_cell.angle_gamma   90.00
#
_symmetry.space_group_name_H-M   'P 1'
#
loop_
_entity.id
_entity.type
_entity.pdbx_description
1 polymer ?
#
loop_
_entity_poly.entity_id
_entity_poly.type
_entity_poly.pdbx_seq_one_letter_code
_entity_poly.pdbx_strand_id
1 'polypeptide(L)'
;MLNLRLTQFEVVYILAQILWSIQDIKGLASTTHDLANQMVDQISSELHDYYVNERRMYNYSPRLVKMTKLVEGSRAMVNELQNVTLISQVYNIFDFKADLSELCDPC
;
A
#
# COMPACT_ATOMS: atom_id res chain seq x y z
N MET A 1 7.06 16.20 9.32
CA MET A 1 7.46 14.99 8.58
C MET A 1 8.72 14.42 9.22
N LEU A 2 8.71 13.15 9.65
CA LEU A 2 9.92 12.46 10.10
C LEU A 2 10.92 12.39 8.93
N ASN A 3 12.12 12.93 9.11
CA ASN A 3 13.17 12.85 8.10
C ASN A 3 13.79 11.44 8.12
N LEU A 4 13.09 10.48 7.51
CA LEU A 4 13.42 9.05 7.57
C LEU A 4 14.63 8.66 6.70
N ARG A 5 15.09 9.57 5.82
CA ARG A 5 16.18 9.32 4.85
C ARG A 5 16.03 7.95 4.19
N LEU A 6 14.87 7.76 3.55
CA LEU A 6 14.59 6.58 2.77
C LEU A 6 15.44 6.59 1.51
N THR A 7 15.91 5.41 1.14
CA THR A 7 16.57 5.15 -0.13
C THR A 7 15.51 4.94 -1.21
N GLN A 8 15.88 5.11 -2.48
CA GLN A 8 14.95 4.87 -3.59
C GLN A 8 14.38 3.45 -3.56
N PHE A 9 15.22 2.46 -3.24
CA PHE A 9 14.80 1.07 -3.12
C PHE A 9 13.72 0.85 -2.05
N GLU A 10 13.88 1.47 -0.88
CA GLU A 10 12.87 1.40 0.19
C GLU A 10 11.56 2.08 -0.20
N VAL A 11 11.62 3.17 -0.98
CA VAL A 11 10.41 3.82 -1.51
C VAL A 11 9.68 2.89 -2.48
N VAL A 12 10.41 2.25 -3.39
CA VAL A 12 9.83 1.25 -4.32
C VAL A 12 9.20 0.10 -3.56
N TYR A 13 9.88 -0.42 -2.54
CA TYR A 13 9.33 -1.45 -1.65
C TYR A 13 8.01 -0.99 -1.00
N ILE A 14 7.98 0.20 -0.40
CA ILE A 14 6.76 0.75 0.22
C ILE A 14 5.62 0.87 -0.79
N LEU A 15 5.90 1.42 -1.99
CA LEU A 15 4.89 1.59 -3.02
C LEU A 15 4.34 0.24 -3.50
N ALA A 16 5.20 -0.75 -3.65
CA ALA A 16 4.79 -2.08 -4.06
C ALA A 16 3.96 -2.80 -2.98
N GLN A 17 4.29 -2.61 -1.70
CA GLN A 17 3.48 -3.10 -0.57
C GLN A 17 2.08 -2.46 -0.56
N ILE A 18 1.97 -1.17 -0.90
CA ILE A 18 0.66 -0.50 -1.02
C ILE A 18 -0.10 -1.04 -2.24
N LEU A 19 0.56 -1.16 -3.39
CA LEU A 19 -0.04 -1.59 -4.65
C LEU A 19 -0.59 -3.03 -4.59
N TRP A 20 0.19 -3.97 -4.07
CA TRP A 20 -0.15 -5.39 -4.06
C TRP A 20 -0.98 -5.82 -2.85
N SER A 21 -1.32 -4.90 -1.96
CA SER A 21 -2.16 -5.21 -0.82
C SER A 21 -3.64 -5.10 -1.16
N ILE A 22 -4.07 -6.07 -1.96
CA ILE A 22 -5.42 -6.17 -2.51
C ILE A 22 -6.30 -7.17 -1.75
N GLN A 23 -5.87 -7.62 -0.57
CA GLN A 23 -6.55 -8.68 0.21
C GLN A 23 -8.00 -8.33 0.58
N ASP A 24 -8.28 -7.04 0.78
CA ASP A 24 -9.60 -6.54 1.14
C ASP A 24 -10.49 -6.20 -0.08
N ILE A 25 -9.97 -6.34 -1.31
CA ILE A 25 -10.72 -6.06 -2.54
C ILE A 25 -11.58 -7.27 -2.90
N LYS A 26 -12.90 -7.09 -2.85
CA LYS A 26 -13.88 -8.11 -3.25
C LYS A 26 -14.03 -8.14 -4.77
N GLY A 27 -14.46 -9.28 -5.32
CA GLY A 27 -14.73 -9.43 -6.76
C GLY A 27 -13.52 -9.85 -7.61
N LEU A 28 -12.32 -9.88 -7.04
CA LEU A 28 -11.13 -10.35 -7.73
C LEU A 28 -11.06 -11.88 -7.79
N ALA A 29 -10.47 -12.41 -8.86
CA ALA A 29 -10.21 -13.84 -9.00
C ALA A 29 -9.18 -14.32 -7.96
N SER A 30 -9.33 -15.55 -7.47
CA SER A 30 -8.38 -16.14 -6.51
C SER A 30 -6.94 -16.13 -7.02
N THR A 31 -6.75 -16.39 -8.32
CA THR A 31 -5.46 -16.32 -9.00
C THR A 31 -4.80 -14.94 -8.93
N THR A 32 -5.60 -13.87 -8.85
CA THR A 32 -5.10 -12.50 -8.71
C THR A 32 -4.60 -12.25 -7.28
N HIS A 33 -5.30 -12.76 -6.27
CA HIS A 33 -4.82 -12.73 -4.89
C HIS A 33 -3.54 -13.56 -4.72
N ASP A 34 -3.47 -14.73 -5.35
CA ASP A 34 -2.27 -15.58 -5.32
C ASP A 34 -1.07 -14.87 -5.94
N LEU A 35 -1.27 -14.20 -7.09
CA LEU A 35 -0.23 -13.40 -7.74
C LEU A 35 0.22 -12.24 -6.85
N ALA A 36 -0.72 -11.54 -6.21
CA ALA A 36 -0.39 -10.44 -5.32
C ALA A 36 0.45 -10.89 -4.12
N ASN A 37 0.11 -12.03 -3.51
CA ASN A 37 0.93 -12.62 -2.44
C ASN A 37 2.34 -12.98 -2.92
N GLN A 38 2.45 -13.59 -4.11
CA GLN A 38 3.76 -13.89 -4.70
C GLN A 38 4.60 -12.63 -4.96
N MET A 39 3.97 -11.55 -5.43
CA MET A 39 4.66 -10.27 -5.64
C MET A 39 5.15 -9.67 -4.31
N VAL A 40 4.33 -9.71 -3.27
CA VAL A 40 4.71 -9.27 -1.91
C VAL A 40 5.91 -10.07 -1.39
N ASP A 41 5.90 -11.39 -1.55
CA ASP A 41 7.00 -12.26 -1.14
C ASP A 41 8.29 -11.93 -1.92
N GLN A 42 8.20 -11.83 -3.25
CA GLN A 42 9.36 -11.52 -4.10
C GLN A 42 9.99 -10.17 -3.74
N ILE A 43 9.18 -9.12 -3.60
CA ILE A 43 9.68 -7.78 -3.25
C ILE A 43 10.26 -7.75 -1.83
N SER A 44 9.75 -8.60 -0.93
CA SER A 44 10.33 -8.76 0.42
C SER A 44 11.69 -9.45 0.40
N SER A 45 11.88 -10.45 -0.47
CA SER A 45 13.18 -11.08 -0.71
C SER A 45 14.16 -10.09 -1.34
N GLU A 46 13.74 -9.32 -2.34
CA GLU A 46 14.59 -8.30 -2.97
C GLU A 46 15.03 -7.22 -1.95
N LEU A 47 14.14 -6.81 -1.05
CA LEU A 47 14.49 -5.90 0.04
C LEU A 47 15.52 -6.51 0.99
N HIS A 48 15.38 -7.79 1.35
CA HIS A 48 16.35 -8.50 2.18
C HIS A 48 17.73 -8.52 1.51
N ASP A 49 17.79 -8.88 0.23
CA ASP A 49 19.04 -8.96 -0.53
C ASP A 49 19.72 -7.59 -0.66
N TYR A 50 18.94 -6.53 -0.92
CA TYR A 50 19.43 -5.16 -0.91
C TYR A 50 20.09 -4.78 0.42
N TYR A 51 19.50 -5.18 1.56
CA TYR A 51 20.10 -4.89 2.86
C TYR A 51 21.33 -5.74 3.19
N VAL A 52 21.27 -7.05 2.95
CA VAL A 52 22.33 -7.97 3.35
C VAL A 52 23.51 -7.91 2.39
N ASN A 53 23.26 -7.94 1.08
CA ASN A 53 24.29 -8.08 0.07
C ASN A 53 24.86 -6.72 -0.36
N GLU A 54 24.00 -5.74 -0.65
CA GLU A 54 24.45 -4.43 -1.16
C GLU A 54 24.84 -3.47 -0.03
N ARG A 55 23.98 -3.33 0.99
CA ARG A 55 24.20 -2.40 2.11
C ARG A 55 25.09 -2.99 3.21
N ARG A 56 25.31 -4.31 3.21
CA ARG A 56 26.03 -5.06 4.26
C ARG A 56 25.48 -4.77 5.67
N MET A 57 24.17 -4.65 5.78
CA MET A 57 23.45 -4.29 7.00
C MET A 57 22.60 -5.46 7.47
N TYR A 58 23.09 -6.20 8.47
CA TYR A 58 22.38 -7.35 9.02
C TYR A 58 21.18 -6.97 9.90
N ASN A 59 21.25 -5.83 10.60
CA ASN A 59 20.15 -5.36 11.44
C ASN A 59 19.40 -4.19 10.79
N TYR A 60 18.56 -4.51 9.82
CA TYR A 60 17.70 -3.52 9.14
C TYR A 60 16.26 -3.50 9.69
N SER A 61 15.93 -4.32 10.68
CA SER A 61 14.59 -4.40 11.30
C SER A 61 14.04 -3.04 11.77
N PRO A 62 14.83 -2.12 12.36
CA PRO A 62 14.33 -0.79 12.70
C PRO A 62 13.89 0.04 11.48
N ARG A 63 14.52 -0.18 10.32
CA ARG A 63 14.11 0.45 9.06
C ARG A 63 12.84 -0.20 8.53
N LEU A 64 12.74 -1.53 8.57
CA LEU A 64 11.53 -2.25 8.19
C LEU A 64 10.31 -1.77 8.99
N VAL A 65 10.42 -1.65 10.32
CA VAL A 65 9.34 -1.12 11.18
C VAL A 65 8.92 0.30 10.76
N LYS A 66 9.87 1.15 10.36
CA LYS A 66 9.55 2.50 9.87
C LYS A 66 8.79 2.45 8.54
N MET A 67 9.18 1.56 7.62
CA MET A 67 8.49 1.37 6.34
C MET A 67 7.08 0.82 6.55
N THR A 68 6.90 -0.18 7.41
CA THR A 68 5.57 -0.71 7.76
C THR A 68 4.67 0.39 8.33
N LYS A 69 5.17 1.24 9.22
CA LYS A 69 4.40 2.38 9.74
C LYS A 69 3.95 3.36 8.65
N LEU A 70 4.75 3.54 7.60
CA LEU A 70 4.36 4.38 6.46
C LEU A 70 3.26 3.73 5.64
N VAL A 71 3.37 2.43 5.36
CA VAL A 71 2.32 1.65 4.66
C VAL A 71 1.00 1.76 5.42
N GLU A 72 1.01 1.53 6.73
CA GLU A 72 -0.20 1.62 7.57
C GLU A 72 -0.76 3.05 7.65
N GLY A 73 0.11 4.05 7.73
CA GLY A 73 -0.30 5.45 7.69
C GLY A 73 -0.97 5.83 6.36
N SER A 74 -0.46 5.31 5.24
CA SER A 74 -1.09 5.51 3.92
C SER A 74 -2.48 4.87 3.84
N ARG A 75 -2.67 3.67 4.39
CA ARG A 75 -4.00 3.03 4.46
C ARG A 75 -4.98 3.83 5.29
N ALA A 76 -4.56 4.28 6.47
CA ALA A 76 -5.40 5.08 7.35
C ALA A 76 -5.88 6.37 6.65
N MET A 77 -4.99 7.04 5.92
CA MET A 77 -5.33 8.24 5.16
C MET A 77 -6.34 7.97 4.04
N VAL A 78 -6.22 6.85 3.32
CA VAL A 78 -7.19 6.46 2.30
C VAL A 78 -8.56 6.20 2.92
N ASN A 79 -8.61 5.49 4.05
CA ASN A 79 -9.86 5.22 4.77
C ASN A 79 -10.52 6.52 5.26
N GLU A 80 -9.74 7.46 5.77
CA GLU A 80 -10.22 8.79 6.16
C GLU A 80 -10.80 9.56 4.97
N LEU A 81 -10.12 9.52 3.82
CA LEU A 81 -10.60 10.16 2.59
C LEU A 81 -11.90 9.53 2.07
N GLN A 82 -12.04 8.21 2.15
CA GLN A 82 -13.28 7.51 1.80
C GLN A 82 -14.45 7.97 2.69
N ASN A 83 -14.24 8.11 3.99
CA ASN A 83 -15.26 8.60 4.92
C ASN A 83 -15.69 10.04 4.59
N VAL A 84 -14.73 10.93 4.29
CA VAL A 84 -15.04 12.32 3.89
C VAL A 84 -15.78 12.35 2.55
N THR A 85 -15.39 11.51 1.59
CA THR A 85 -16.04 11.40 0.29
C THR A 85 -17.49 10.95 0.42
N LEU A 86 -17.75 9.92 1.23
CA LEU A 86 -19.10 9.42 1.50
C LEU A 86 -20.00 10.52 2.08
N ILE A 87 -19.49 11.27 3.07
CA ILE A 87 -20.22 12.40 3.66
C ILE A 87 -20.51 13.47 2.59
N SER A 88 -19.51 13.85 1.80
CA SER A 88 -19.69 14.83 0.71
C SER A 88 -20.77 14.41 -0.28
N GLN A 89 -20.84 13.13 -0.64
CA GLN A 89 -21.84 12.58 -1.55
C GLN A 89 -23.26 12.66 -0.94
N VAL A 90 -23.41 12.32 0.34
CA VAL A 90 -24.72 12.43 1.05
C VAL A 90 -25.22 13.86 1.07
N TYR A 91 -24.33 14.83 1.28
CA TYR A 91 -24.68 16.25 1.37
C TYR A 91 -24.63 16.99 0.01
N ASN A 92 -24.31 16.29 -1.08
CA ASN A 92 -24.16 16.84 -2.43
C ASN A 92 -23.27 18.11 -2.48
N ILE A 93 -22.22 18.16 -1.65
CA ILE A 93 -21.34 19.34 -1.48
C ILE A 93 -20.43 19.52 -2.70
N PHE A 94 -20.00 18.41 -3.30
CA PHE A 94 -19.20 18.39 -4.51
C PHE A 94 -19.87 17.46 -5.54
N ASP A 95 -19.98 17.93 -6.79
CA ASP A 95 -20.39 17.12 -7.95
C ASP A 95 -19.22 16.21 -8.42
N PHE A 96 -18.52 15.64 -7.44
CA PHE A 96 -17.35 14.80 -7.66
C PHE A 96 -17.84 13.38 -7.96
N LYS A 97 -17.98 13.08 -9.26
CA LYS A 97 -18.00 11.69 -9.73
C LYS A 97 -16.60 11.11 -9.58
N ALA A 98 -16.26 10.71 -8.35
CA ALA A 98 -15.27 9.66 -8.22
C ALA A 98 -15.83 8.48 -9.01
N ASP A 99 -15.17 8.09 -10.10
CA ASP A 99 -15.52 6.87 -10.81
C ASP A 99 -15.11 5.70 -9.93
N LEU A 100 -15.97 5.40 -8.95
CA LEU A 100 -15.85 4.27 -8.04
C LEU A 100 -16.43 3.00 -8.68
N SER A 101 -16.75 3.02 -9.98
CA SER A 101 -17.23 1.84 -10.70
C SER A 101 -16.22 0.69 -10.71
N GLU A 102 -14.93 0.97 -10.46
CA GLU A 102 -13.89 -0.05 -10.26
C GLU A 102 -13.78 -0.56 -8.81
N LEU A 103 -14.48 0.04 -7.84
CA LEU A 103 -14.45 -0.32 -6.40
C LEU A 103 -15.79 -0.80 -5.85
N CYS A 104 -16.88 -0.63 -6.60
CA CYS A 104 -18.20 -1.16 -6.28
C CYS A 104 -18.78 -1.81 -7.55
N ASP A 105 -18.94 -3.13 -7.52
CA ASP A 105 -19.64 -3.86 -8.58
C ASP A 105 -21.14 -3.49 -8.65
N PRO A 106 -21.78 -3.63 -9.84
CA PRO A 106 -23.20 -3.39 -10.04
C PRO A 106 -24.07 -4.44 -9.33
N CYS A 107 -25.22 -3.99 -8.82
CA CYS A 107 -26.26 -4.76 -8.12
C CYS A 107 -26.69 -6.05 -8.82
#